data_AF-A0A1X7SZB6-F1
#
_entry.id   AF-A0A1X7SZB6-F1
#
_cell.length_a   1.000
_cell.length_b   1.000
_cell.length_c   1.000
_cell.angle_alpha   90.00
_cell.angle_beta   90.00
_cell.angle_gamma   90.00
#
_symmetry.space_group_name_H-M   'P 1'
#
loop_
_entity.id
_entity.type
_entity.pdbx_description
1 polymer ?
#
loop_
_entity_poly.entity_id
_entity_poly.type
_entity_poly.pdbx_seq_one_letter_code
_entity_poly.pdbx_strand_id
1 'polypeptide(L)'
;MIGGDGNDDQLVNDSWLLDTSQYQWSKIVLPESVAGKKFHSLSSIMMSPDCVWLVVVGGVGATEWDDVGRFDRIITDPNVTMLIELVLTKGQWTVSEVLDSTDLTKEAYQHKYQSFLKTRQWWQDRCSIVYPTEKEVQQQQYIQVLQQELRVFEVNKTSLQEALLEASQQGIILYCVCVFIIL
;
A
#
# COMPACT_ATOMS: atom_id res chain seq x y z
N MET A 1 -9.80 6.38 9.86
CA MET A 1 -10.54 7.29 10.78
C MET A 1 -11.18 6.42 11.85
N ILE A 2 -11.00 6.77 13.12
CA ILE A 2 -11.58 6.05 14.26
C ILE A 2 -12.16 7.12 15.18
N GLY A 3 -13.45 7.01 15.51
CA GLY A 3 -14.13 7.91 16.43
C GLY A 3 -14.05 9.39 16.05
N GLY A 4 -14.11 10.25 17.06
CA GLY A 4 -14.00 11.70 16.92
C GLY A 4 -15.19 12.44 17.49
N ASP A 5 -15.27 13.72 17.14
CA ASP A 5 -16.36 14.60 17.50
C ASP A 5 -17.24 14.87 16.28
N GLY A 6 -18.55 14.70 16.46
CA GLY A 6 -19.55 14.88 15.44
C GLY A 6 -20.13 16.28 15.45
N ASN A 7 -21.33 16.42 14.88
CA ASN A 7 -22.09 17.66 15.06
C ASN A 7 -22.54 17.78 16.51
N ASP A 8 -22.64 19.02 17.00
CA ASP A 8 -23.13 19.34 18.35
C ASP A 8 -22.29 18.74 19.51
N ASP A 9 -20.99 18.58 19.30
CA ASP A 9 -20.04 17.98 20.26
C ASP A 9 -20.43 16.55 20.72
N GLN A 10 -21.10 15.81 19.84
CA GLN A 10 -21.48 14.42 20.09
C GLN A 10 -20.36 13.47 19.69
N LEU A 11 -20.04 12.55 20.60
CA LEU A 11 -19.08 11.49 20.34
C LEU A 11 -19.52 10.62 19.15
N VAL A 12 -18.65 10.53 18.14
CA VAL A 12 -18.81 9.58 17.04
C VAL A 12 -18.05 8.30 17.39
N ASN A 13 -18.68 7.14 17.20
CA ASN A 13 -18.10 5.83 17.49
C ASN A 13 -17.92 4.95 16.24
N ASP A 14 -17.94 5.58 15.07
CA ASP A 14 -17.73 4.91 13.80
C ASP A 14 -16.24 4.81 13.45
N SER A 15 -15.89 3.83 12.61
CA SER A 15 -14.53 3.63 12.15
C SER A 15 -14.51 3.29 10.66
N TRP A 16 -13.61 3.93 9.93
CA TRP A 16 -13.60 3.94 8.47
C TRP A 16 -12.19 3.84 7.90
N LEU A 17 -12.05 3.07 6.82
CA LEU A 17 -10.87 3.00 5.97
C LEU A 17 -11.17 3.69 4.64
N LEU A 18 -10.23 4.54 4.20
CA LEU A 18 -10.26 5.16 2.89
C LEU A 18 -9.29 4.42 1.97
N ASP A 19 -9.81 3.82 0.90
CA ASP A 19 -8.99 3.41 -0.23
C ASP A 19 -8.67 4.65 -1.07
N THR A 20 -7.41 5.08 -1.06
CA THR A 20 -6.94 6.27 -1.79
C THR A 20 -6.79 6.03 -3.29
N SER A 21 -6.72 4.78 -3.74
CA SER A 21 -6.66 4.45 -5.17
C SER A 21 -8.02 4.59 -5.84
N GLN A 22 -9.09 4.22 -5.11
CA GLN A 22 -10.47 4.25 -5.60
C GLN A 22 -11.29 5.41 -5.03
N TYR A 23 -10.73 6.15 -4.06
CA TYR A 23 -11.45 7.16 -3.27
C TYR A 23 -12.74 6.62 -2.63
N GLN A 24 -12.70 5.38 -2.16
CA GLN A 24 -13.85 4.69 -1.57
C GLN A 24 -13.67 4.52 -0.07
N TRP A 25 -14.71 4.85 0.68
CA TRP A 25 -14.78 4.61 2.11
C TRP A 25 -15.41 3.24 2.40
N SER A 26 -14.78 2.48 3.28
CA SER A 26 -15.30 1.23 3.80
C SER A 26 -15.35 1.28 5.33
N LYS A 27 -16.44 0.80 5.91
CA LYS A 27 -16.62 0.79 7.36
C LYS A 27 -15.88 -0.41 7.96
N ILE A 28 -15.21 -0.19 9.08
CA ILE A 28 -14.64 -1.25 9.91
C ILE A 28 -15.36 -1.27 11.25
N VAL A 29 -15.64 -2.47 11.76
CA VAL A 29 -16.28 -2.64 13.06
C VAL A 29 -15.19 -2.75 14.10
N LEU A 30 -15.18 -1.80 15.03
CA LEU A 30 -14.30 -1.79 16.18
C LEU A 30 -15.14 -1.78 17.47
N PRO A 31 -14.62 -2.33 18.59
CA PRO A 31 -15.28 -2.23 19.88
C PRO A 31 -15.51 -0.76 20.26
N GLU A 32 -16.58 -0.51 21.01
CA GLU A 32 -16.90 0.82 21.53
C GLU A 32 -15.76 1.39 22.40
N SER A 33 -15.06 0.52 23.12
CA SER A 33 -13.87 0.91 23.90
C SER A 33 -12.82 1.60 23.05
N VAL A 34 -12.70 1.27 21.75
CA VAL A 34 -11.78 1.87 20.78
C VAL A 34 -12.41 3.05 20.05
N ALA A 35 -13.54 2.81 19.40
CA ALA A 35 -14.12 3.77 18.47
C ALA A 35 -14.86 4.91 19.18
N GLY A 36 -15.39 4.69 20.37
CA GLY A 36 -16.06 5.70 21.20
C GLY A 36 -15.08 6.62 21.91
N LYS A 37 -14.15 7.23 21.17
CA LYS A 37 -13.20 8.21 21.71
C LYS A 37 -13.03 9.44 20.83
N LYS A 38 -12.85 10.59 21.47
CA LYS A 38 -12.34 11.84 20.87
C LYS A 38 -11.02 12.25 21.52
N PHE A 39 -10.29 13.16 20.89
CA PHE A 39 -8.99 13.67 21.38
C PHE A 39 -7.95 12.58 21.69
N HIS A 40 -8.02 11.43 21.01
CA HIS A 40 -7.03 10.37 21.14
C HIS A 40 -5.90 10.56 20.11
N SER A 41 -4.77 9.92 20.36
CA SER A 41 -3.68 9.79 19.38
C SER A 41 -3.80 8.46 18.65
N LEU A 42 -3.51 8.46 17.34
CA LEU A 42 -3.52 7.28 16.48
C LEU A 42 -2.19 7.21 15.72
N SER A 43 -1.48 6.10 15.89
CA SER A 43 -0.22 5.81 15.17
C SER A 43 -0.34 4.49 14.42
N SER A 44 0.32 4.37 13.27
CA SER A 44 0.38 3.14 12.48
C SER A 44 1.79 2.55 12.45
N ILE A 45 1.89 1.23 12.55
CA ILE A 45 3.14 0.48 12.44
C ILE A 45 2.93 -0.60 11.39
N MET A 46 3.70 -0.53 10.29
CA MET A 46 3.71 -1.59 9.29
C MET A 46 4.53 -2.78 9.82
N MET A 47 3.88 -3.94 9.92
CA MET A 47 4.52 -5.19 10.34
C MET A 47 4.92 -6.06 9.15
N SER A 48 4.10 -6.06 8.10
CA SER A 48 4.38 -6.68 6.80
C SER A 48 3.51 -6.02 5.73
N PRO A 49 3.65 -6.35 4.43
CA PRO A 49 2.76 -5.84 3.38
C PRO A 49 1.27 -6.11 3.64
N ASP A 50 0.97 -7.22 4.33
CA ASP A 50 -0.38 -7.68 4.59
C ASP A 50 -0.81 -7.48 6.06
N CYS A 51 -0.01 -6.82 6.88
CA CYS A 51 -0.30 -6.62 8.30
C CYS A 51 0.14 -5.24 8.80
N VAL A 52 -0.81 -4.47 9.31
CA VAL A 52 -0.61 -3.15 9.88
C VAL A 52 -1.19 -3.12 11.28
N TRP A 53 -0.43 -2.59 12.21
CA TRP A 53 -0.90 -2.35 13.57
C TRP A 53 -1.24 -0.89 13.74
N LEU A 54 -2.40 -0.62 14.32
CA LEU A 54 -2.79 0.71 14.75
C LEU A 54 -2.70 0.77 16.28
N VAL A 55 -2.00 1.77 16.78
CA VAL A 55 -1.89 2.04 18.22
C VAL A 55 -2.73 3.27 18.52
N VAL A 56 -3.76 3.09 19.33
CA VAL A 56 -4.65 4.14 19.84
C VAL A 56 -4.25 4.44 21.28
N VAL A 57 -3.98 5.71 21.60
CA VAL A 57 -3.55 6.12 22.94
C VAL A 57 -4.37 7.30 23.45
N GLY A 58 -4.84 7.17 24.69
CA GLY A 58 -5.55 8.18 25.45
C GLY A 58 -6.94 8.49 24.87
N GLY A 59 -7.31 9.75 25.00
CA GLY A 59 -8.60 10.27 24.57
C GLY A 59 -9.63 10.36 25.67
N VAL A 60 -10.80 10.85 25.27
CA VAL A 60 -11.95 11.12 26.11
C VAL A 60 -13.13 10.34 25.53
N GLY A 61 -13.90 9.70 26.41
CA GLY A 61 -15.10 8.95 26.06
C GLY A 61 -16.34 9.84 25.94
N ALA A 62 -17.50 9.25 26.22
CA ALA A 62 -18.76 9.98 26.21
C ALA A 62 -18.76 11.08 27.28
N THR A 63 -19.41 12.20 26.94
CA THR A 63 -19.72 13.22 27.92
C THR A 63 -20.78 12.69 28.89
N GLU A 64 -20.54 12.83 30.18
CA GLU A 64 -21.49 12.53 31.24
C GLU A 64 -22.06 13.83 31.84
N TRP A 65 -23.29 13.76 32.36
CA TRP A 65 -23.97 14.87 33.02
C TRP A 65 -24.18 14.52 34.49
N ASP A 66 -23.66 15.35 35.38
CA ASP A 66 -23.90 15.26 36.83
C ASP A 66 -24.48 16.57 37.36
N ASP A 67 -24.86 16.60 38.64
CA ASP A 67 -25.43 17.78 39.33
C ASP A 67 -24.55 19.04 39.24
N VAL A 68 -23.25 18.89 38.94
CA VAL A 68 -22.25 19.96 38.88
C VAL A 68 -22.00 20.44 37.43
N GLY A 69 -22.59 19.79 36.43
CA GLY A 69 -22.51 20.19 35.03
C GLY A 69 -22.00 19.09 34.09
N ARG A 70 -21.58 19.51 32.90
CA ARG A 70 -21.11 18.65 31.80
C ARG A 70 -19.63 18.33 31.99
N PHE A 71 -19.27 17.05 32.10
CA PHE A 71 -17.87 16.63 32.17
C PHE A 71 -17.57 15.49 31.19
N ASP A 72 -16.35 15.53 30.68
CA ASP A 72 -15.85 14.62 29.66
C ASP A 72 -15.02 13.53 30.34
N ARG A 73 -15.40 12.27 30.16
CA ARG A 73 -14.76 11.15 30.85
C ARG A 73 -13.40 10.83 30.21
N ILE A 74 -12.32 11.15 30.92
CA ILE A 74 -10.97 10.76 30.51
C ILE A 74 -10.85 9.23 30.50
N ILE A 75 -10.34 8.68 29.41
CA ILE A 75 -10.10 7.25 29.31
C ILE A 75 -8.88 6.87 30.16
N THR A 76 -9.09 5.93 31.07
CA THR A 76 -8.07 5.37 31.95
C THR A 76 -7.84 3.89 31.64
N ASP A 77 -6.93 3.27 32.39
CA ASP A 77 -6.67 1.83 32.28
C ASP A 77 -7.94 0.99 32.44
N PRO A 78 -8.06 -0.13 31.67
CA PRO A 78 -7.05 -0.67 30.76
C PRO A 78 -7.09 -0.09 29.33
N ASN A 79 -8.07 0.77 29.03
CA ASN A 79 -8.35 1.22 27.67
C ASN A 79 -7.53 2.44 27.22
N VAL A 80 -6.55 2.85 28.02
CA VAL A 80 -5.68 4.00 27.72
C VAL A 80 -4.78 3.74 26.51
N THR A 81 -4.33 2.50 26.32
CA THR A 81 -3.54 2.09 25.17
C THR A 81 -4.18 0.87 24.56
N MET A 82 -4.54 0.95 23.28
CA MET A 82 -5.11 -0.17 22.55
C MET A 82 -4.38 -0.39 21.24
N LEU A 83 -4.22 -1.65 20.89
CA LEU A 83 -3.63 -2.12 19.64
C LEU A 83 -4.72 -2.74 18.78
N ILE A 84 -4.77 -2.37 17.51
CA ILE A 84 -5.67 -2.94 16.52
C ILE A 84 -4.80 -3.61 15.46
N GLU A 85 -4.99 -4.90 15.25
CA GLU A 85 -4.33 -5.64 14.18
C GLU A 85 -5.21 -5.62 12.93
N LEU A 86 -4.74 -4.97 11.86
CA LEU A 86 -5.35 -5.02 10.54
C LEU A 86 -4.57 -5.99 9.66
N VAL A 87 -5.29 -6.92 9.05
CA VAL A 87 -4.73 -7.92 8.14
C VAL A 87 -5.38 -7.80 6.77
N LEU A 88 -4.57 -7.81 5.72
CA LEU A 88 -5.02 -7.83 4.34
C LEU A 88 -5.29 -9.28 3.93
N THR A 89 -6.55 -9.63 3.73
CA THR A 89 -6.95 -10.96 3.26
C THR A 89 -7.68 -10.83 1.93
N LYS A 90 -7.16 -11.46 0.87
CA LYS A 90 -7.75 -11.44 -0.48
C LYS A 90 -8.03 -10.01 -1.00
N GLY A 91 -7.14 -9.07 -0.69
CA GLY A 91 -7.24 -7.67 -1.11
C GLY A 91 -8.16 -6.79 -0.26
N GLN A 92 -8.74 -7.31 0.83
CA GLN A 92 -9.56 -6.53 1.75
C GLN A 92 -8.93 -6.47 3.14
N TRP A 93 -8.84 -5.26 3.71
CA TRP A 93 -8.39 -5.06 5.08
C TRP A 93 -9.48 -5.43 6.07
N THR A 94 -9.14 -6.28 7.04
CA THR A 94 -10.04 -6.71 8.10
C THR A 94 -9.36 -6.57 9.46
N VAL A 95 -10.15 -6.27 10.49
CA VAL A 95 -9.69 -6.28 11.88
C VAL A 95 -9.55 -7.74 12.31
N SER A 96 -8.33 -8.13 12.64
CA SER A 96 -7.98 -9.46 13.16
C SER A 96 -8.16 -9.49 14.68
N GLU A 97 -7.56 -8.52 15.38
CA GLU A 97 -7.58 -8.45 16.84
C GLU A 97 -7.61 -7.01 17.34
N VAL A 98 -8.11 -6.85 18.57
CA VAL A 98 -8.09 -5.60 19.34
C VAL A 98 -7.65 -5.94 20.76
N LEU A 99 -6.55 -5.34 21.21
CA LEU A 99 -5.92 -5.63 22.50
C LEU A 99 -5.87 -4.36 23.35
N ASP A 100 -6.25 -4.46 24.63
CA ASP A 100 -6.11 -3.38 25.61
C ASP A 100 -4.79 -3.48 26.41
N SER A 101 -4.52 -2.54 27.32
CA SER A 101 -3.26 -2.54 28.08
C SER A 101 -3.08 -3.80 28.93
N THR A 102 -4.16 -4.48 29.33
CA THR A 102 -4.08 -5.74 30.08
C THR A 102 -3.71 -6.88 29.13
N ASP A 103 -4.35 -6.97 27.96
CA ASP A 103 -4.04 -7.97 26.95
C ASP A 103 -2.61 -7.87 26.45
N LEU A 104 -2.11 -6.65 26.23
CA LEU A 104 -0.74 -6.37 25.82
C LEU A 104 0.31 -6.97 26.76
N THR A 105 -0.02 -7.15 28.05
CA THR A 105 0.90 -7.70 29.07
C THR A 105 0.85 -9.22 29.20
N LYS A 106 -0.12 -9.90 28.58
CA LYS A 106 -0.25 -11.36 28.67
C LYS A 106 0.90 -12.07 27.96
N GLU A 107 1.45 -13.11 28.59
CA GLU A 107 2.55 -13.91 28.06
C GLU A 107 2.28 -14.46 26.64
N ALA A 108 1.04 -14.86 26.35
CA ALA A 108 0.63 -15.34 25.04
C ALA A 108 0.96 -14.34 23.91
N TYR A 109 0.84 -13.04 24.18
CA TYR A 109 1.14 -12.01 23.18
C TYR A 109 2.63 -11.67 23.09
N GLN A 110 3.41 -11.89 24.15
CA GLN A 110 4.86 -11.70 24.11
C GLN A 110 5.52 -12.54 23.00
N HIS A 111 5.09 -13.80 22.85
CA HIS A 111 5.57 -14.65 21.76
C HIS A 111 5.15 -14.14 20.38
N LYS A 112 3.90 -13.66 20.25
CA LYS A 112 3.37 -13.05 19.01
C LYS A 112 4.19 -11.80 18.63
N TYR A 113 4.46 -10.90 19.57
CA TYR A 113 5.32 -9.72 19.37
C TYR A 113 6.72 -10.09 18.90
N GLN A 114 7.36 -11.05 19.57
CA GLN A 114 8.71 -11.49 19.19
C GLN A 114 8.75 -12.09 17.80
N SER A 115 7.73 -12.86 17.40
CA SER A 115 7.64 -13.38 16.04
C SER A 115 7.47 -12.26 15.02
N PHE A 116 6.60 -11.29 15.27
CA PHE A 116 6.39 -10.18 14.33
C PHE A 116 7.58 -9.26 14.22
N LEU A 117 8.27 -8.96 15.32
CA LEU A 117 9.48 -8.13 15.27
C LEU A 117 10.56 -8.78 14.41
N LYS A 118 10.72 -10.10 14.48
CA LYS A 118 11.64 -10.84 13.58
C LYS A 118 11.19 -10.76 12.12
N THR A 119 9.90 -10.95 11.85
CA THR A 119 9.35 -10.86 10.49
C THR A 119 9.49 -9.44 9.93
N ARG A 120 9.19 -8.42 10.73
CA ARG A 120 9.38 -7.01 10.36
C ARG A 120 10.84 -6.71 10.12
N GLN A 121 11.75 -7.13 11.00
CA GLN A 121 13.19 -6.94 10.80
C GLN A 121 13.65 -7.60 9.50
N TRP A 122 13.21 -8.83 9.24
CA TRP A 122 13.49 -9.51 7.97
C TRP A 122 12.98 -8.71 6.76
N TRP A 123 11.76 -8.16 6.83
CA TRP A 123 11.22 -7.30 5.78
C TRP A 123 12.02 -6.01 5.63
N GLN A 124 12.43 -5.39 6.73
CA GLN A 124 13.23 -4.16 6.70
C GLN A 124 14.63 -4.40 6.12
N ASP A 125 15.27 -5.51 6.48
CA ASP A 125 16.61 -5.87 6.00
C ASP A 125 16.61 -6.25 4.51
N ARG A 126 15.52 -6.88 4.06
CA ARG A 126 15.44 -7.49 2.71
C ARG A 126 14.66 -6.64 1.71
N CYS A 127 13.79 -5.76 2.18
CA CYS A 127 12.97 -4.85 1.39
C CYS A 127 13.19 -3.39 1.79
N SER A 128 14.39 -3.05 2.27
CA SER A 128 14.83 -1.72 2.71
C SER A 128 14.03 -0.59 2.06
N ILE A 129 13.08 -0.05 2.81
CA ILE A 129 12.23 1.06 2.39
C ILE A 129 13.16 2.27 2.17
N VAL A 130 13.42 2.64 0.91
CA VAL A 130 13.04 3.93 0.27
C VAL A 130 13.74 4.13 -1.09
N TYR A 131 14.83 3.43 -1.42
CA TYR A 131 15.47 3.57 -2.74
C TYR A 131 15.62 2.22 -3.42
N PRO A 132 15.29 2.09 -4.73
CA PRO A 132 15.80 0.97 -5.51
C PRO A 132 17.30 0.90 -5.26
N THR A 133 17.78 -0.27 -4.88
CA THR A 133 19.20 -0.48 -4.65
C THR A 133 19.97 -0.03 -5.90
N GLU A 134 21.21 0.42 -5.75
CA GLU A 134 22.02 0.86 -6.90
C GLU A 134 22.02 -0.19 -8.03
N LYS A 135 21.99 -1.47 -7.65
CA LYS A 135 21.83 -2.62 -8.54
C LYS A 135 20.48 -2.64 -9.28
N GLU A 136 19.37 -2.38 -8.61
CA GLU A 136 18.04 -2.32 -9.24
C GLU A 136 17.91 -1.12 -10.17
N VAL A 137 18.49 0.04 -9.81
CA VAL A 137 18.55 1.21 -10.71
C VAL A 137 19.37 0.89 -11.96
N GLN A 138 20.55 0.28 -11.79
CA GLN A 138 21.38 -0.15 -12.90
C GLN A 138 20.67 -1.18 -13.78
N GLN A 139 19.93 -2.12 -13.19
CA GLN A 139 19.14 -3.10 -13.93
C GLN A 139 18.01 -2.44 -14.72
N GLN A 140 17.29 -1.48 -14.12
CA GLN A 140 16.23 -0.74 -14.83
C GLN A 140 16.80 0.08 -15.99
N GLN A 141 17.93 0.76 -15.80
CA GLN A 141 18.62 1.48 -16.87
C GLN A 141 19.06 0.52 -17.99
N TYR A 142 19.61 -0.64 -17.64
CA TYR A 142 20.02 -1.64 -18.61
C TYR A 142 18.83 -2.20 -19.41
N ILE A 143 17.69 -2.45 -18.76
CA ILE A 143 16.45 -2.87 -19.42
C ILE A 143 15.98 -1.78 -20.40
N GLN A 144 16.03 -0.50 -20.02
CA GLN A 144 15.65 0.60 -20.92
C GLN A 144 16.57 0.69 -22.15
N VAL A 145 17.88 0.50 -21.96
CA VAL A 145 18.85 0.47 -23.06
C VAL A 145 18.55 -0.69 -24.00
N LEU A 146 18.37 -1.91 -23.49
CA LEU A 146 18.03 -3.08 -24.30
C LEU A 146 16.72 -2.90 -25.09
N GLN A 147 15.71 -2.29 -24.48
CA GLN A 147 14.44 -1.98 -25.17
C GLN A 147 14.66 -0.98 -26.30
N GLN A 148 15.54 0.01 -26.12
CA GLN A 148 15.86 0.96 -27.17
C GLN A 148 16.65 0.30 -28.32
N GLU A 149 17.62 -0.54 -28.01
CA GLU A 149 18.39 -1.29 -29.00
C GLU A 149 17.50 -2.22 -29.82
N LEU A 150 16.57 -2.93 -29.16
CA LEU A 150 15.59 -3.78 -29.84
C LEU A 150 14.72 -2.97 -30.79
N ARG A 151 14.21 -1.80 -30.38
CA ARG A 151 13.43 -0.92 -31.27
C ARG A 151 14.23 -0.48 -32.50
N VAL A 152 15.49 -0.08 -32.32
CA VAL A 152 16.36 0.34 -33.44
C VAL A 152 16.64 -0.84 -34.38
N PHE A 153 16.91 -2.02 -33.83
CA PHE A 153 17.13 -3.22 -34.62
C PHE A 153 15.90 -3.59 -35.45
N GLU A 154 14.70 -3.53 -34.86
CA GLU A 154 13.44 -3.77 -35.57
C GLU A 154 13.24 -2.80 -36.74
N VAL A 155 13.49 -1.50 -36.53
CA VAL A 155 13.40 -0.48 -37.59
C VAL A 155 14.42 -0.75 -38.71
N ASN A 156 15.69 -1.01 -38.36
CA ASN A 156 16.72 -1.30 -39.35
C ASN A 156 16.41 -2.56 -40.16
N LYS A 157 15.86 -3.59 -39.51
CA LYS A 157 15.41 -4.81 -40.17
C LYS A 157 14.31 -4.49 -41.19
N THR A 158 13.30 -3.70 -40.82
CA THR A 158 12.24 -3.31 -41.76
C THR A 158 12.79 -2.52 -42.95
N SER A 159 13.68 -1.55 -42.72
CA SER A 159 14.27 -0.76 -43.82
C SER A 159 15.16 -1.59 -44.74
N LEU A 160 15.90 -2.57 -44.21
CA LEU A 160 16.67 -3.50 -45.04
C LEU A 160 15.77 -4.41 -45.89
N GLN A 161 14.64 -4.85 -45.34
CA GLN A 161 13.66 -5.63 -46.09
C GLN A 161 13.03 -4.81 -47.22
N GLU A 162 12.72 -3.53 -46.99
CA GLU A 162 12.25 -2.60 -48.00
C GLU A 162 13.29 -2.35 -49.10
N ALA A 163 14.53 -2.04 -48.72
CA ALA A 163 15.62 -1.81 -49.68
C ALA A 163 15.92 -3.04 -50.54
N LEU A 164 15.87 -4.24 -49.96
CA LEU A 164 16.03 -5.50 -50.70
C LEU A 164 14.88 -5.71 -51.70
N LEU A 165 13.65 -5.39 -51.31
CA LEU A 165 12.49 -5.47 -52.19
C LEU A 165 12.63 -4.49 -53.36
N GLU A 166 13.01 -3.24 -53.11
CA GLU A 166 13.24 -2.23 -54.16
C GLU A 166 14.35 -2.65 -55.13
N ALA A 167 15.49 -3.14 -54.61
CA ALA A 167 16.59 -3.63 -55.44
C ALA A 167 16.16 -4.82 -56.31
N SER A 168 15.33 -5.73 -55.78
CA SER A 168 14.80 -6.86 -56.55
C SER A 168 13.87 -6.40 -57.69
N GLN A 169 13.03 -5.39 -57.44
CA GLN A 169 12.15 -4.83 -58.47
C GLN A 169 12.95 -4.09 -59.55
N GLN A 170 13.94 -3.29 -59.17
CA GLN A 170 14.83 -2.61 -60.12
C GLN A 170 15.60 -3.60 -60.99
N GLY A 171 16.11 -4.70 -60.41
CA GLY A 171 16.77 -5.77 -61.16
C GLY A 171 15.86 -6.45 -62.18
N ILE A 172 14.60 -6.70 -61.82
CA ILE A 172 13.58 -7.26 -62.74
C ILE A 172 13.27 -6.27 -63.88
N ILE A 173 13.11 -4.99 -63.58
CA ILE A 173 12.86 -3.95 -64.59
C ILE A 173 14.03 -3.87 -65.58
N LEU A 174 15.27 -3.84 -65.07
CA LEU A 174 16.46 -3.79 -65.91
C LEU A 174 16.56 -5.01 -66.82
N TYR A 175 16.26 -6.20 -66.29
CA TYR A 175 16.24 -7.44 -67.09
C TYR A 175 15.19 -7.39 -68.21
N CYS A 176 13.96 -6.96 -67.91
CA CYS A 176 12.91 -6.81 -68.91
C CYS A 176 13.30 -5.79 -70.02
N VAL A 177 13.86 -4.64 -69.66
CA VAL A 177 14.30 -3.63 -70.64
C VAL A 177 15.41 -4.19 -71.55
N CYS A 178 16.38 -4.92 -71.00
CA CYS A 178 17.44 -5.55 -71.78
C CYS A 178 16.90 -6.59 -72.77
N VAL A 179 15.90 -7.40 -72.38
CA VAL A 179 15.29 -8.40 -73.27
C VAL A 179 14.50 -7.73 -74.41
N PHE A 180 13.80 -6.62 -74.15
CA PHE A 180 13.06 -5.86 -75.17
C PHE A 180 13.94 -5.13 -76.18
N ILE A 181 15.18 -4.77 -75.83
CA ILE A 181 16.12 -4.11 -76.77
C ILE A 181 16.78 -5.13 -77.71
N ILE A 182 16.78 -6.42 -77.34
CA ILE A 182 17.46 -7.49 -78.10
C ILE A 182 16.51 -8.24 -79.05
N LEU A 183 15.19 -8.05 -78.93
CA LEU A 183 14.13 -8.60 -79.80
C LEU A 183 13.67 -7.58 -80.85
#